data_AF-A0A4R6UG95-F1
#
_entry.id   AF-A0A4R6UG95-F1
#
_cell.length_a   1.000
_cell.length_b   1.000
_cell.length_c   1.000
_cell.angle_alpha   90.00
_cell.angle_beta   90.00
_cell.angle_gamma   90.00
#
_symmetry.space_group_name_H-M   'P 1'
#
loop_
_entity.id
_entity.type
_entity.pdbx_description
1 polymer ?
#
loop_
_entity_poly.entity_id
_entity_poly.type
_entity_poly.pdbx_seq_one_letter_code
_entity_poly.pdbx_strand_id
1 'polypeptide(L)'
;MNAPSAPLKQETRRVFVSVKMHDGDRFRGYVHLAPGERIQDLLNDERKFFPIQMNSDVGEMAILSKKFVVSVEEVDDNKARSFAFS
;
A
#
# COMPACT_ATOMS: atom_id res chain seq x y z
N MET A 1 -4.21 -7.41 -40.44
CA MET A 1 -4.87 -7.60 -39.13
C MET A 1 -3.82 -7.31 -38.07
N ASN A 2 -3.95 -6.21 -37.32
CA ASN A 2 -3.05 -5.93 -36.21
C ASN A 2 -3.54 -6.73 -34.99
N ALA A 3 -2.67 -7.58 -34.44
CA ALA A 3 -2.95 -8.27 -33.19
C ALA A 3 -3.12 -7.22 -32.07
N PRO A 4 -4.03 -7.43 -31.09
CA PRO A 4 -4.10 -6.56 -29.93
C PRO A 4 -2.79 -6.71 -29.14
N SER A 5 -2.02 -5.62 -29.09
CA SER A 5 -0.87 -5.50 -28.20
C SER A 5 -1.34 -5.76 -26.77
N ALA A 6 -0.77 -6.76 -26.11
CA ALA A 6 -1.01 -7.03 -24.70
C ALA A 6 -0.81 -5.73 -23.89
N PRO A 7 -1.66 -5.44 -22.89
CA PRO A 7 -1.49 -4.23 -22.10
C PRO A 7 -0.09 -4.23 -21.48
N LEU A 8 0.69 -3.18 -21.78
CA LEU A 8 1.98 -2.94 -21.16
C LEU A 8 1.79 -3.07 -19.66
N LYS A 9 2.52 -4.01 -19.03
CA LYS A 9 2.51 -4.22 -17.58
C LYS A 9 3.00 -2.93 -16.94
N GLN A 10 2.07 -2.06 -16.55
CA GLN A 10 2.40 -0.78 -15.94
C GLN A 10 3.18 -1.07 -14.66
N GLU A 11 4.40 -0.56 -14.58
CA GLU A 11 5.26 -0.72 -13.40
C GLU A 11 4.60 -0.01 -12.22
N THR A 12 3.90 -0.77 -11.38
CA THR A 12 3.33 -0.24 -10.14
C THR A 12 4.46 0.06 -9.15
N ARG A 13 4.46 1.25 -8.58
CA ARG A 13 5.40 1.63 -7.52
C ARG A 13 4.92 1.02 -6.20
N ARG A 14 5.80 0.31 -5.50
CA ARG A 14 5.55 -0.17 -4.14
C ARG A 14 6.00 0.89 -3.14
N VAL A 15 5.12 1.23 -2.20
CA VAL A 15 5.40 2.21 -1.15
C VAL A 15 5.14 1.58 0.21
N PHE A 16 6.14 1.63 1.09
CA PHE A 16 6.01 1.13 2.45
C PHE A 16 5.30 2.18 3.31
N VAL A 17 4.23 1.77 3.99
CA VAL A 17 3.36 2.67 4.74
C VAL A 17 3.07 2.14 6.14
N SER A 18 2.81 3.06 7.06
CA SER A 18 2.20 2.78 8.36
C SER A 18 0.79 3.38 8.37
N VAL A 19 -0.23 2.53 8.51
CA VAL A 19 -1.64 2.93 8.56
C VAL A 19 -2.13 2.83 9.99
N LYS A 20 -2.67 3.93 10.53
CA LYS A 20 -3.34 3.96 11.83
C LYS A 20 -4.84 3.87 11.65
N MET A 21 -5.48 2.93 12.33
CA MET A 21 -6.91 2.74 12.34
C MET A 21 -7.59 3.44 13.53
N HIS A 22 -8.91 3.61 13.44
CA HIS A 22 -9.73 4.31 14.45
C HIS A 22 -9.79 3.61 15.82
N ASP A 23 -9.62 2.28 15.85
CA ASP A 23 -9.56 1.45 17.04
C ASP A 23 -8.17 1.49 17.71
N GLY A 24 -7.20 2.14 17.08
CA GLY A 24 -5.82 2.25 17.57
C GLY A 24 -4.85 1.27 16.89
N ASP A 25 -5.36 0.31 16.11
CA ASP A 25 -4.51 -0.67 15.43
C ASP A 25 -3.60 0.00 14.39
N ARG A 26 -2.42 -0.62 14.19
CA ARG A 26 -1.44 -0.15 13.22
C ARG A 26 -1.04 -1.27 12.27
N PHE A 27 -1.23 -1.01 10.97
CA PHE A 27 -0.81 -1.90 9.90
C PHE A 27 0.41 -1.34 9.20
N ARG A 28 1.44 -2.17 9.00
CA ARG A 28 2.67 -1.79 8.31
C ARG A 28 2.92 -2.73 7.14
N GLY A 29 3.11 -2.16 5.96
CA GLY A 29 3.20 -2.95 4.76
C GLY A 29 3.29 -2.10 3.51
N TYR A 30 3.23 -2.77 2.36
CA TYR A 30 3.36 -2.13 1.06
C TYR A 30 1.99 -1.90 0.44
N VAL A 31 1.79 -0.68 -0.07
CA VAL A 31 0.72 -0.37 -1.02
C VAL A 31 1.30 -0.31 -2.44
N HIS A 32 0.50 -0.71 -3.41
CA HIS A 32 0.87 -0.67 -4.83
C HIS A 32 0.14 0.50 -5.49
N LEU A 33 0.90 1.47 -5.98
CA LEU A 33 0.40 2.65 -6.66
C LEU A 33 0.66 2.54 -8.16
N ALA A 34 -0.26 3.03 -8.98
CA ALA A 34 -0.05 3.18 -10.41
C ALA A 34 1.08 4.20 -10.69
N PRO A 35 1.68 4.19 -11.90
CA PRO A 35 2.69 5.17 -12.26
C PRO A 35 2.19 6.61 -12.06
N GLY A 36 2.88 7.38 -11.23
CA GLY A 36 2.52 8.78 -10.92
C GLY A 36 1.40 8.96 -9.90
N GLU A 37 0.74 7.90 -9.45
CA GLU A 37 -0.28 7.96 -8.41
C GLU A 37 0.38 8.21 -7.04
N ARG A 38 -0.19 9.12 -6.26
CA ARG A 38 0.22 9.42 -4.88
C ARG A 38 -0.64 8.62 -3.91
N ILE A 39 -0.15 8.41 -2.69
CA ILE A 39 -0.93 7.78 -1.61
C ILE A 39 -2.26 8.52 -1.39
N GLN A 40 -2.25 9.85 -1.43
CA GLN A 40 -3.46 10.67 -1.31
C GLN A 40 -4.48 10.37 -2.42
N ASP A 41 -4.05 10.01 -3.62
CA ASP A 41 -4.95 9.73 -4.73
C ASP A 41 -5.63 8.37 -4.48
N LEU A 42 -4.85 7.36 -4.08
CA LEU A 42 -5.35 6.07 -3.60
C LEU A 42 -6.34 6.22 -2.45
N LEU A 43 -6.07 7.11 -1.48
CA LEU A 43 -6.95 7.32 -0.32
C LEU A 43 -8.21 8.11 -0.68
N ASN A 44 -8.15 9.03 -1.64
CA ASN A 44 -9.29 9.86 -2.01
C ASN A 44 -10.13 9.30 -3.17
N ASP A 45 -9.71 8.23 -3.83
CA ASP A 45 -10.52 7.62 -4.89
C ASP A 45 -11.84 7.02 -4.38
N GLU A 46 -12.70 6.64 -5.33
CA GLU A 46 -14.05 6.12 -5.05
C GLU A 46 -14.09 4.80 -4.27
N ARG A 47 -12.99 4.02 -4.29
CA ARG A 47 -12.90 2.72 -3.63
C ARG A 47 -13.06 2.89 -2.12
N LYS A 48 -13.85 2.02 -1.49
CA LYS A 48 -14.06 2.06 -0.02
C LYS A 48 -12.97 1.35 0.77
N PHE A 49 -12.17 0.54 0.08
CA PHE A 49 -11.13 -0.29 0.66
C PHE A 49 -9.86 -0.20 -0.18
N PHE A 50 -8.71 -0.45 0.44
CA PHE A 50 -7.44 -0.61 -0.26
C PHE A 50 -6.65 -1.78 0.34
N PRO A 51 -5.89 -2.52 -0.48
CA PRO A 51 -5.05 -3.59 0.01
C PRO A 51 -3.74 -3.05 0.57
N ILE A 52 -3.26 -3.67 1.65
CA ILE A 52 -1.89 -3.53 2.15
C ILE A 52 -1.26 -4.91 2.22
N GLN A 53 -0.07 -5.05 1.64
CA GLN A 53 0.73 -6.26 1.72
C GLN A 53 1.60 -6.17 2.97
N MET A 54 1.32 -6.98 3.98
CA MET A 54 2.12 -7.00 5.21
C MET A 54 3.54 -7.43 4.92
N ASN A 55 4.49 -6.84 5.65
CA ASN A 55 5.88 -7.27 5.62
C ASN A 55 6.08 -8.51 6.52
N SER A 56 5.38 -9.59 6.17
CA SER A 56 5.47 -10.91 6.81
C SER A 56 6.08 -11.90 5.80
N ASP A 57 6.82 -12.89 6.27
CA ASP A 57 7.49 -13.90 5.41
C ASP A 57 6.52 -14.67 4.49
N VAL A 58 5.24 -14.70 4.85
CA VAL A 58 4.17 -15.42 4.14
C VAL A 58 3.47 -14.54 3.09
N GLY A 59 3.82 -13.25 2.98
CA GLY A 59 3.19 -12.33 2.02
C GLY A 59 1.71 -12.07 2.28
N GLU A 60 1.33 -11.98 3.56
CA GLU A 60 -0.04 -11.75 3.99
C GLU A 60 -0.60 -10.42 3.45
N MET A 61 -1.88 -10.43 3.07
CA MET A 61 -2.59 -9.28 2.52
C MET A 61 -3.76 -8.92 3.44
N ALA A 62 -3.81 -7.68 3.90
CA ALA A 62 -5.01 -7.14 4.55
C ALA A 62 -5.74 -6.17 3.64
N ILE A 63 -7.06 -6.16 3.73
CA ILE A 63 -7.92 -5.20 3.03
C ILE A 63 -8.45 -4.24 4.08
N LEU A 64 -7.99 -2.98 4.02
CA LEU A 64 -8.35 -1.96 5.01
C LEU A 64 -9.48 -1.09 4.48
N SER A 65 -10.45 -0.77 5.35
CA SER A 65 -11.52 0.17 5.02
C SER A 65 -11.07 1.59 5.26
N LYS A 66 -11.15 2.45 4.23
CA LYS A 66 -10.74 3.85 4.30
C LYS A 66 -11.49 4.66 5.35
N LYS A 67 -12.76 4.32 5.59
CA LYS A 67 -13.63 5.02 6.55
C LYS A 67 -13.12 4.95 8.00
N PHE A 68 -12.27 3.97 8.29
CA PHE A 68 -11.71 3.71 9.61
C PHE A 68 -10.24 4.11 9.70
N VAL A 69 -9.66 4.65 8.63
CA VAL A 69 -8.27 5.13 8.63
C VAL A 69 -8.23 6.50 9.28
N VAL A 70 -7.33 6.65 10.26
CA VAL A 70 -7.04 7.92 10.94
C VAL A 70 -5.90 8.63 10.23
N SER A 71 -4.83 7.91 9.91
CA SER A 71 -3.67 8.46 9.20
C SER A 71 -2.92 7.39 8.42
N VAL A 72 -2.22 7.82 7.37
CA VAL A 72 -1.29 7.01 6.59
C VAL A 72 0.00 7.79 6.44
N GLU A 73 1.12 7.15 6.79
CA GLU A 73 2.45 7.73 6.69
C GLU A 73 3.30 6.87 5.77
N GLU A 74 3.98 7.49 4.79
CA GLU A 74 5.04 6.83 4.02
C GLU A 74 6.26 6.67 4.92
N VAL A 75 6.78 5.44 5.01
CA VAL A 75 7.91 5.09 5.86
C VAL A 75 9.06 4.64 4.98
N ASP A 76 10.25 5.14 5.26
CA ASP A 76 11.47 4.69 4.59
C ASP A 76 11.73 3.21 4.93
N ASP A 77 11.71 2.35 3.90
CA ASP A 77 11.85 0.90 4.06
C ASP A 77 13.20 0.51 4.72
N ASN A 78 14.26 1.29 4.49
CA ASN A 78 15.55 1.08 5.15
C ASN A 78 15.51 1.38 6.66
N LYS A 79 14.66 2.32 7.08
CA LYS A 79 14.40 2.57 8.50
C LYS A 79 13.48 1.50 9.10
N ALA A 80 12.56 0.93 8.32
CA ALA A 80 11.64 -0.09 8.80
C ALA A 80 12.35 -1.40 9.17
N ARG A 81 13.34 -1.81 8.37
CA ARG A 81 14.14 -3.03 8.62
C ARG A 81 15.12 -2.91 9.78
N SER A 82 15.57 -1.71 10.14
CA SER A 82 16.56 -1.50 11.21
C SER A 82 15.98 -1.69 12.62
N PHE A 83 14.66 -1.65 12.80
CA PHE A 83 14.00 -1.93 14.09
C PHE A 83 13.60 -3.40 14.28
N ALA A 84 13.81 -4.26 13.28
CA ALA A 84 13.47 -5.68 13.35
C ALA A 84 14.61 -6.58 13.89
N PHE A 85 15.79 -6.00 14.17
CA PHE A 85 16.99 -6.74 14.60
C PHE A 85 17.72 -6.10 15.80
N SER A 86 17.00 -5.49 16.75
CA SER A 86 17.58 -5.08 18.05
C SER A 86 16.89 -5.77 19.21
#